data_AF-A0AAV4TS96-F1
#
_entry.id   AF-A0AAV4TS96-F1
#
_cell.length_a   1.000
_cell.length_b   1.000
_cell.length_c   1.000
_cell.angle_alpha   90.00
_cell.angle_beta   90.00
_cell.angle_gamma   90.00
#
_symmetry.space_group_name_H-M   'P 1'
#
loop_
_entity.id
_entity.type
_entity.pdbx_description
1 polymer ?
#
loop_
_entity_poly.entity_id
_entity_poly.type
_entity_poly.pdbx_seq_one_letter_code
_entity_poly.pdbx_strand_id
1 'polypeptide(L)'
;MAQNNESLLLAGKSIPKDAQIIDAILKENDIVDYEDRILNLLLEFINRYVTDVIDDAQRFANHSNKKTIDVQDISLALNQQSNKHFITPPDREVTTAMAKLKNSIPLPQIKSNAGLRLPPDRYTLTACNYRVKSPPRKIRTISRTPSIPTTQFQLEGYVLVSFFLLRCKIIFKSYILNYSYIL
;
A
#
# COMPACT_ATOMS: atom_id res chain seq x y z
N MET A 1 9.49 4.74 41.09
CA MET A 1 8.06 4.38 41.30
C MET A 1 7.19 5.47 40.71
N ALA A 2 7.06 5.51 39.39
CA ALA A 2 6.16 6.43 38.70
C ALA A 2 5.20 5.60 37.84
N GLN A 3 3.96 5.52 38.33
CA GLN A 3 2.73 5.62 37.56
C GLN A 3 2.43 4.51 36.52
N ASN A 4 1.91 3.40 37.06
CA ASN A 4 1.12 2.37 36.37
C ASN A 4 -0.34 2.85 36.16
N ASN A 5 -0.58 3.87 35.33
CA ASN A 5 -1.93 4.45 35.17
C ASN A 5 -2.31 4.88 33.74
N GLU A 6 -1.73 4.29 32.70
CA GLU A 6 -2.27 4.40 31.33
C GLU A 6 -3.24 3.27 30.95
N SER A 7 -3.35 2.23 31.78
CA SER A 7 -4.24 1.10 31.54
C SER A 7 -5.72 1.35 31.88
N LEU A 8 -6.10 2.53 32.37
CA LEU A 8 -7.47 2.80 32.87
C LEU A 8 -8.35 3.66 31.95
N LEU A 9 -7.84 4.29 30.89
CA LEU A 9 -8.68 5.11 29.99
C LEU A 9 -9.37 4.33 28.85
N LEU A 10 -9.19 3.01 28.81
CA LEU A 10 -9.80 2.13 27.81
C LEU A 10 -10.79 1.10 28.42
N ALA A 11 -11.09 1.20 29.72
CA ALA A 11 -11.99 0.28 30.41
C ALA A 11 -13.49 0.67 30.33
N GLY A 12 -13.82 1.85 29.78
CA GLY A 12 -15.19 2.41 29.77
C GLY A 12 -15.94 2.35 28.43
N LYS A 13 -15.28 1.92 27.35
CA LYS A 13 -15.90 1.70 26.04
C LYS A 13 -15.42 0.33 25.60
N SER A 14 -16.34 -0.63 25.50
CA SER A 14 -16.04 -2.05 25.23
C SER A 14 -15.27 -2.21 23.91
N ILE A 15 -13.94 -2.18 23.98
CA ILE A 15 -13.07 -2.47 22.84
C ILE A 15 -13.24 -3.96 22.54
N PRO A 16 -13.52 -4.35 21.28
CA PRO A 16 -13.76 -5.74 20.93
C PRO A 16 -12.51 -6.58 21.21
N LYS A 17 -12.71 -7.87 21.52
CA LYS A 17 -11.63 -8.80 21.85
C LYS A 17 -10.52 -8.81 20.78
N ASP A 18 -10.89 -8.74 19.51
CA ASP A 18 -9.95 -8.75 18.39
C ASP A 18 -9.08 -7.48 18.35
N ALA A 19 -9.60 -6.33 18.77
CA ALA A 19 -8.81 -5.11 18.87
C ALA A 19 -7.80 -5.17 20.03
N GLN A 20 -8.10 -5.91 21.10
CA GLN A 20 -7.13 -6.15 22.19
C GLN A 20 -5.99 -7.05 21.72
N ILE A 21 -6.26 -8.03 20.85
CA ILE A 21 -5.23 -8.89 20.25
C ILE A 21 -4.33 -8.05 19.33
N ILE A 22 -4.92 -7.17 18.52
CA ILE A 22 -4.16 -6.27 17.65
C ILE A 22 -3.26 -5.33 18.46
N ASP A 23 -3.76 -4.77 19.56
CA ASP A 23 -2.96 -3.94 20.49
C ASP A 23 -1.80 -4.74 21.11
N ALA A 24 -2.04 -5.99 21.53
CA ALA A 24 -0.98 -6.87 22.03
C ALA A 24 0.11 -7.14 20.98
N ILE A 25 -0.28 -7.35 19.71
CA ILE A 25 0.67 -7.54 18.60
C ILE A 25 1.48 -6.26 18.38
N LEU A 26 0.86 -5.08 18.40
CA LEU A 26 1.57 -3.80 18.23
C LEU A 26 2.60 -3.57 19.35
N LYS A 27 2.23 -3.92 20.59
CA LYS A 27 3.12 -3.85 21.76
C LYS A 27 4.29 -4.83 21.67
N GLU A 28 4.08 -6.04 21.14
CA GLU A 28 5.15 -7.01 20.89
C GLU A 28 6.14 -6.53 19.82
N ASN A 29 5.69 -5.65 18.92
CA ASN A 29 6.53 -5.06 17.86
C ASN A 29 7.20 -3.72 18.27
N ASP A 30 7.23 -3.41 19.57
CA ASP A 30 7.81 -2.17 20.11
C ASP A 30 7.18 -0.86 19.55
N ILE A 31 5.94 -0.91 19.04
CA ILE A 31 5.22 0.26 18.55
C ILE A 31 4.39 0.84 19.70
N VAL A 32 4.96 1.84 20.38
CA VAL A 32 4.36 2.45 21.58
C VAL A 32 3.39 3.59 21.25
N ASP A 33 3.63 4.30 20.13
CA ASP A 33 2.82 5.44 19.71
C ASP A 33 2.10 5.15 18.39
N TYR A 34 0.78 4.95 18.45
CA TYR A 34 -0.08 4.84 17.29
C TYR A 34 -1.37 5.64 17.49
N GLU A 35 -1.99 6.04 16.38
CA GLU A 35 -3.28 6.73 16.43
C GLU A 35 -4.42 5.72 16.64
N ASP A 36 -5.42 6.06 17.46
CA ASP A 36 -6.58 5.21 17.76
C ASP A 36 -7.31 4.70 16.50
N ARG A 37 -7.23 5.45 15.39
CA ARG A 37 -7.81 5.06 14.09
C ARG A 37 -7.14 3.83 13.47
N ILE A 38 -5.88 3.55 13.81
CA ILE A 38 -5.11 2.42 13.27
C ILE A 38 -5.70 1.08 13.71
N LEU A 39 -6.16 0.97 14.96
CA LEU A 39 -6.79 -0.26 15.45
C LEU A 39 -8.05 -0.61 14.63
N ASN A 40 -8.91 0.38 14.38
CA ASN A 40 -10.12 0.20 13.59
C ASN A 40 -9.80 -0.16 12.13
N LEU A 41 -8.80 0.50 11.54
CA LEU A 41 -8.37 0.22 10.17
C LEU A 41 -7.80 -1.19 10.03
N LEU A 42 -6.97 -1.62 10.97
CA LEU A 42 -6.37 -2.95 10.94
C LEU A 42 -7.43 -4.04 11.17
N LEU A 43 -8.42 -3.78 12.03
CA LEU A 43 -9.56 -4.67 12.22
C LEU A 43 -10.40 -4.81 10.94
N GLU A 44 -10.69 -3.71 10.25
CA GLU A 44 -11.39 -3.76 8.96
C GLU A 44 -10.57 -4.52 7.90
N PHE A 45 -9.27 -4.27 7.85
CA PHE A 45 -8.36 -4.93 6.93
C PHE A 45 -8.33 -6.46 7.13
N ILE A 46 -8.20 -6.93 8.37
CA ILE A 46 -8.18 -8.37 8.69
C ILE A 46 -9.50 -9.02 8.30
N ASN A 47 -10.63 -8.41 8.67
CA ASN A 47 -11.94 -8.95 8.34
C ASN A 47 -12.15 -9.06 6.82
N ARG A 48 -11.76 -8.02 6.07
CA ARG A 48 -11.83 -8.04 4.62
C ARG A 48 -10.90 -9.11 4.02
N TYR A 49 -9.66 -9.20 4.49
CA TYR A 49 -8.69 -10.17 4.00
C TYR A 49 -9.16 -11.62 4.23
N VAL A 50 -9.65 -11.93 5.44
CA VAL A 50 -10.17 -13.27 5.77
C VAL A 50 -11.40 -13.59 4.93
N THR A 51 -12.32 -12.63 4.76
CA THR A 51 -13.51 -12.83 3.91
C THR A 51 -13.13 -13.11 2.46
N ASP A 52 -12.19 -12.35 1.90
CA ASP A 52 -11.71 -12.52 0.53
C ASP A 52 -11.02 -13.89 0.34
N VAL A 53 -10.23 -14.35 1.32
CA VAL A 53 -9.57 -15.67 1.29
C VAL A 53 -10.60 -16.80 1.37
N ILE A 54 -11.61 -16.68 2.23
CA ILE A 54 -12.66 -17.70 2.38
C ILE A 54 -13.54 -17.78 1.12
N ASP A 55 -13.88 -16.64 0.51
CA ASP A 55 -14.65 -16.61 -0.74
C ASP A 55 -13.87 -17.29 -1.88
N ASP A 56 -12.58 -17.00 -2.03
CA ASP A 56 -11.72 -17.69 -2.99
C ASP A 56 -11.60 -19.19 -2.70
N ALA A 57 -11.43 -19.59 -1.43
CA ALA A 57 -11.39 -21.00 -1.04
C ALA A 57 -12.71 -21.73 -1.34
N GLN A 58 -13.85 -21.08 -1.12
CA GLN A 58 -15.17 -21.64 -1.46
C GLN A 58 -15.31 -21.85 -2.98
N ARG A 59 -14.79 -20.93 -3.79
CA ARG A 59 -14.77 -21.07 -5.26
C ARG A 59 -13.90 -22.27 -5.69
N PHE A 60 -12.78 -22.52 -5.03
CA PHE A 60 -11.94 -23.70 -5.31
C PHE A 60 -12.57 -25.02 -4.88
N ALA A 61 -13.23 -25.04 -3.71
CA ALA A 61 -13.99 -26.20 -3.25
C ALA A 61 -15.13 -26.54 -4.23
N ASN A 62 -15.87 -25.52 -4.69
CA ASN A 62 -16.91 -25.66 -5.71
C ASN A 62 -16.35 -26.18 -7.04
N HIS A 63 -15.16 -25.72 -7.45
CA HIS A 63 -14.49 -26.21 -8.66
C HIS A 63 -14.15 -27.71 -8.57
N SER A 64 -13.82 -28.19 -7.36
CA SER A 64 -13.56 -29.61 -7.08
C SER A 64 -14.81 -30.41 -6.74
N ASN A 65 -16.02 -29.83 -6.88
CA ASN A 65 -17.30 -30.42 -6.47
C ASN A 65 -17.37 -30.85 -4.99
N LYS A 66 -16.54 -30.26 -4.12
CA LYS A 66 -16.55 -30.49 -2.67
C LYS A 66 -17.52 -29.52 -2.01
N LYS A 67 -18.34 -30.01 -1.07
CA LYS A 67 -19.28 -29.17 -0.28
C LYS A 67 -18.65 -28.57 0.98
N THR A 68 -17.48 -29.07 1.37
CA THR A 68 -16.72 -28.64 2.54
C THR A 68 -15.38 -28.07 2.09
N ILE A 69 -14.99 -26.94 2.69
CA ILE A 69 -13.70 -26.29 2.41
C ILE A 69 -12.58 -27.12 3.06
N ASP A 70 -11.56 -27.47 2.28
CA ASP A 70 -10.38 -28.19 2.75
C ASP A 70 -9.20 -27.24 3.02
N VAL A 71 -8.21 -27.70 3.78
CA VAL A 71 -6.96 -26.97 4.06
C VAL A 71 -6.20 -26.70 2.76
N GLN A 72 -6.30 -27.59 1.78
CA GLN A 72 -5.70 -27.42 0.45
C GLN A 72 -6.32 -26.23 -0.30
N ASP A 73 -7.63 -26.05 -0.21
CA ASP A 73 -8.35 -24.95 -0.88
C ASP A 73 -7.96 -23.60 -0.24
N ILE A 74 -7.80 -23.56 1.09
CA ILE A 74 -7.31 -22.37 1.81
C ILE A 74 -5.85 -22.07 1.46
N SER A 75 -4.99 -23.08 1.41
CA SER A 75 -3.58 -22.91 1.02
C SER A 75 -3.45 -22.34 -0.40
N LEU A 76 -4.27 -22.84 -1.33
CA LEU A 76 -4.32 -22.32 -2.70
C LEU A 76 -4.81 -20.86 -2.74
N ALA A 77 -5.87 -20.53 -1.99
CA ALA A 77 -6.39 -19.17 -1.86
C ALA A 77 -5.35 -18.20 -1.27
N LEU A 78 -4.63 -18.61 -0.24
CA LEU A 78 -3.54 -17.81 0.34
C LEU A 78 -2.42 -17.58 -0.67
N ASN A 79 -2.03 -18.60 -1.43
CA ASN A 79 -1.03 -18.43 -2.48
C ASN A 79 -1.49 -17.45 -3.57
N GLN A 80 -2.73 -17.57 -4.04
CA GLN A 80 -3.31 -16.61 -5.00
C GLN A 80 -3.31 -15.18 -4.44
N GLN A 81 -3.78 -15.00 -3.20
CA GLN A 81 -3.84 -13.70 -2.54
C GLN A 81 -2.45 -13.11 -2.31
N SER A 82 -1.46 -13.96 -1.99
CA SER A 82 -0.06 -13.57 -1.84
C SER A 82 0.51 -12.98 -3.13
N ASN A 83 0.24 -13.62 -4.27
CA ASN A 83 0.70 -13.20 -5.58
C ASN A 83 -0.01 -11.93 -6.09
N LYS A 84 -1.27 -11.73 -5.69
CA LYS A 84 -2.07 -10.56 -6.09
C LYS A 84 -1.70 -9.29 -5.31
N HIS A 85 -1.60 -9.39 -4.00
CA HIS A 85 -1.48 -8.21 -3.13
C HIS A 85 -0.06 -7.94 -2.65
N PHE A 86 0.79 -8.98 -2.59
CA PHE A 86 2.13 -8.80 -2.01
C PHE A 86 3.18 -8.81 -3.11
N ILE A 87 3.81 -7.67 -3.27
CA ILE A 87 4.97 -7.53 -4.13
C ILE A 87 6.15 -8.17 -3.39
N THR A 88 6.57 -9.34 -3.86
CA THR A 88 7.87 -9.89 -3.46
C THR A 88 8.93 -9.13 -4.24
N PRO A 89 10.00 -8.62 -3.59
CA PRO A 89 11.07 -7.96 -4.32
C PRO A 89 11.57 -8.91 -5.42
N PRO A 90 11.74 -8.42 -6.65
CA PRO A 90 12.17 -9.25 -7.77
C PRO A 90 13.52 -9.89 -7.45
N ASP A 91 13.73 -11.08 -7.98
CA ASP A 91 14.95 -11.81 -7.72
C ASP A 91 16.19 -11.04 -8.22
N ARG A 92 17.32 -11.22 -7.52
CA ARG A 92 18.58 -10.54 -7.79
C ARG A 92 19.09 -10.90 -9.17
N GLU A 93 18.92 -12.14 -9.61
CA GLU A 93 19.38 -12.59 -10.92
C GLU A 93 18.64 -11.87 -12.05
N VAL A 94 17.31 -11.78 -11.94
CA VAL A 94 16.47 -11.05 -12.90
C VAL A 94 16.87 -9.58 -12.97
N THR A 95 17.04 -8.93 -11.81
CA THR A 95 17.47 -7.52 -11.74
C THR A 95 18.85 -7.32 -12.37
N THR A 96 19.79 -8.23 -12.10
CA THR A 96 21.15 -8.18 -12.62
C THR A 96 21.19 -8.42 -14.13
N ALA A 97 20.36 -9.34 -14.64
CA ALA A 97 20.22 -9.58 -16.08
C ALA A 97 19.63 -8.37 -16.81
N MET A 98 18.57 -7.75 -16.26
CA MET A 98 18.02 -6.49 -16.79
C MET A 98 19.06 -5.37 -16.78
N ALA A 99 19.84 -5.26 -15.70
CA ALA A 99 20.89 -4.25 -15.58
C ALA A 99 21.97 -4.46 -16.65
N LYS A 100 22.46 -5.68 -16.86
CA LYS A 100 23.43 -5.99 -17.93
C LYS A 100 22.87 -5.66 -19.32
N LEU A 101 21.60 -5.99 -19.58
CA LEU A 101 20.95 -5.67 -20.85
C LEU A 101 20.91 -4.15 -21.09
N LYS A 102 20.52 -3.36 -20.07
CA LYS A 102 20.44 -1.90 -20.19
C LYS A 102 21.81 -1.23 -20.24
N ASN A 103 22.77 -1.70 -19.45
CA ASN A 103 24.12 -1.15 -19.37
C ASN A 103 25.00 -1.52 -20.57
N SER A 104 24.54 -2.42 -21.45
CA SER A 104 25.23 -2.73 -22.71
C SER A 104 25.16 -1.57 -23.73
N ILE A 105 24.19 -0.68 -23.58
CA ILE A 105 24.03 0.51 -24.43
C ILE A 105 24.99 1.58 -23.93
N PRO A 106 26.01 1.98 -24.71
CA PRO A 106 26.94 3.02 -24.30
C PRO A 106 26.21 4.35 -24.11
N LEU A 107 26.69 5.15 -23.17
CA LEU A 107 26.12 6.45 -22.88
C LEU A 107 26.22 7.37 -24.11
N PRO A 108 25.19 8.19 -24.40
CA PRO A 108 25.25 9.19 -25.45
C PRO A 108 26.41 10.16 -25.21
N GLN A 109 27.13 10.53 -26.28
CA GLN A 109 28.27 11.45 -26.20
C GLN A 109 27.86 12.81 -25.60
N ILE A 110 28.60 13.24 -24.58
CA ILE A 110 28.39 14.52 -23.88
C ILE A 110 28.98 15.64 -24.77
N LYS A 111 28.16 16.61 -25.20
CA LYS A 111 28.64 17.82 -25.91
C LYS A 111 29.04 18.90 -24.90
N SER A 112 30.01 19.75 -25.25
CA SER A 112 30.61 20.77 -24.37
C SER A 112 29.64 21.83 -23.81
N ASN A 113 28.47 22.00 -24.43
CA ASN A 113 27.36 22.79 -23.92
C ASN A 113 26.46 21.94 -23.00
N ALA A 114 26.96 21.61 -21.81
CA ALA A 114 26.28 20.78 -20.81
C ALA A 114 25.22 21.57 -20.01
N GLY A 115 24.15 21.99 -20.68
CA GLY A 115 22.94 22.53 -20.06
C GLY A 115 21.81 21.50 -19.95
N LEU A 116 20.66 21.90 -19.38
CA LEU A 116 19.44 21.07 -19.33
C LEU A 116 19.01 20.66 -20.74
N ARG A 117 19.07 19.36 -21.03
CA ARG A 117 18.61 18.79 -22.31
C ARG A 117 17.19 18.28 -22.15
N LEU A 118 16.24 19.07 -22.64
CA LEU A 118 14.89 18.59 -22.83
C LEU A 118 14.87 17.62 -24.02
N PRO A 119 14.03 16.57 -23.99
CA PRO A 119 13.65 15.85 -25.20
C PRO A 119 13.16 16.84 -26.29
N PRO A 120 13.15 16.44 -27.57
CA PRO A 120 12.52 17.24 -28.63
C PRO A 120 11.15 17.75 -28.18
N ASP A 121 10.75 18.95 -28.57
CA ASP A 121 9.53 19.62 -28.07
C ASP A 121 8.27 18.76 -28.17
N ARG A 122 8.19 17.88 -29.18
CA ARG A 122 7.11 16.88 -29.35
C ARG A 122 7.01 15.86 -28.21
N TYR A 123 8.09 15.62 -27.49
CA TYR A 123 8.19 14.71 -26.34
C TYR A 123 8.35 15.48 -25.02
N THR A 124 8.19 16.81 -25.04
CA THR A 124 8.31 17.67 -23.86
C THR A 124 6.97 18.33 -23.56
N LEU A 125 6.49 18.20 -22.32
CA LEU A 125 5.21 18.77 -21.89
C LEU A 125 5.36 20.25 -21.49
N THR A 126 5.97 21.08 -22.33
CA THR A 126 6.15 22.52 -22.08
C THR A 126 4.91 23.34 -22.46
N ALA A 127 4.15 22.88 -23.45
CA ALA A 127 2.97 23.57 -23.95
C ALA A 127 1.73 23.28 -23.09
N CYS A 128 0.84 24.27 -22.97
CA CYS A 128 -0.47 24.07 -22.34
C CYS A 128 -1.31 23.08 -23.16
N ASN A 129 -1.37 21.82 -22.71
CA ASN A 129 -2.13 20.74 -23.35
C ASN A 129 -3.63 20.73 -23.05
N TYR A 130 -4.15 21.77 -22.38
CA TYR A 130 -5.56 21.92 -22.10
C TYR A 130 -6.00 23.38 -22.26
N ARG A 131 -7.18 23.58 -22.86
CA ARG A 131 -7.86 24.86 -22.90
C ARG A 131 -9.22 24.68 -22.25
N VAL A 132 -9.40 25.27 -21.07
CA VAL A 132 -10.69 25.28 -20.38
C VAL A 132 -11.68 26.05 -21.26
N LYS A 133 -12.66 25.35 -21.83
CA LYS A 133 -13.77 25.99 -22.53
C LYS A 133 -14.64 26.66 -21.48
N SER A 134 -14.51 27.97 -21.32
CA SER A 134 -15.49 28.72 -20.53
C SER A 134 -16.84 28.66 -21.25
N PRO A 135 -17.95 28.32 -20.58
CA PRO A 135 -19.27 28.51 -21.18
C PRO A 135 -19.43 29.99 -21.58
N PRO A 136 -20.17 30.31 -22.66
CA PRO A 136 -20.35 31.69 -23.10
C PRO A 136 -20.90 32.52 -21.94
N ARG A 137 -20.07 33.43 -21.42
CA ARG A 137 -20.39 34.25 -20.26
C ARG A 137 -21.40 35.30 -20.71
N LYS A 138 -22.67 35.13 -20.35
CA LYS A 138 -23.61 36.26 -20.29
C LYS A 138 -23.04 37.25 -19.27
N ILE A 139 -22.67 38.44 -19.74
CA ILE A 139 -22.08 39.49 -18.91
C ILE A 139 -23.07 39.83 -17.78
N ARG A 140 -22.71 39.51 -16.53
CA ARG A 140 -23.31 40.12 -15.35
C ARG A 140 -22.18 40.69 -14.49
N THR A 141 -22.35 41.96 -14.16
CA THR A 141 -21.43 42.87 -13.51
C THR A 141 -21.32 42.55 -12.00
N ILE A 142 -20.07 42.33 -11.55
CA ILE A 142 -19.41 42.72 -10.28
C ILE A 142 -19.69 42.00 -8.93
N SER A 143 -18.55 41.57 -8.36
CA SER A 143 -18.11 41.37 -6.96
C SER A 143 -18.78 40.34 -6.03
N ARG A 144 -17.97 39.35 -5.58
CA ARG A 144 -17.55 39.09 -4.19
C ARG A 144 -16.79 37.75 -4.09
N THR A 145 -15.69 37.73 -3.34
CA THR A 145 -14.92 36.54 -2.88
C THR A 145 -15.83 35.58 -2.10
N PRO A 146 -15.64 34.24 -2.11
CA PRO A 146 -14.69 33.60 -1.17
C PRO A 146 -14.08 32.22 -1.59
N SER A 147 -13.02 31.84 -0.85
CA SER A 147 -12.54 30.50 -0.44
C SER A 147 -12.70 29.27 -1.36
N ILE A 148 -11.56 28.65 -1.66
CA ILE A 148 -11.40 27.35 -2.32
C ILE A 148 -11.62 26.22 -1.29
N PRO A 149 -12.57 25.28 -1.48
CA PRO A 149 -12.48 23.97 -0.85
C PRO A 149 -11.65 23.03 -1.74
N THR A 150 -10.57 22.52 -1.17
CA THR A 150 -9.75 21.44 -1.73
C THR A 150 -10.57 20.17 -1.83
N THR A 151 -10.95 19.79 -3.05
CA THR A 151 -11.58 18.49 -3.31
C THR A 151 -10.49 17.42 -3.44
N GLN A 152 -10.36 16.60 -2.40
CA GLN A 152 -9.57 15.37 -2.42
C GLN A 152 -10.27 14.33 -3.29
N PHE A 153 -9.58 13.82 -4.31
CA PHE A 153 -10.01 12.65 -5.06
C PHE A 153 -9.30 11.40 -4.53
N GLN A 154 -10.12 10.60 -3.88
CA GLN A 154 -10.04 9.21 -3.47
C GLN A 154 -9.19 8.28 -4.37
N LEU A 155 -7.88 8.11 -4.12
CA LEU A 155 -7.11 6.92 -4.53
C LEU A 155 -5.97 6.53 -3.55
N GLU A 156 -5.96 7.08 -2.33
CA GLU A 156 -4.86 6.85 -1.36
C GLU A 156 -4.98 5.53 -0.57
N GLY A 157 -6.14 4.88 -0.57
CA GLY A 157 -6.38 3.69 0.26
C GLY A 157 -5.57 2.45 -0.15
N TYR A 158 -5.40 2.21 -1.45
CA TYR A 158 -4.65 1.03 -1.94
C TYR A 158 -3.14 1.19 -1.80
N VAL A 159 -2.67 2.44 -1.87
CA VAL A 159 -1.25 2.77 -1.80
C VAL A 159 -0.76 2.63 -0.35
N LEU A 160 -1.49 3.18 0.63
CA LEU A 160 -1.17 3.04 2.06
C LEU A 160 -1.18 1.59 2.55
N VAL A 161 -2.16 0.76 2.15
CA VAL A 161 -2.20 -0.65 2.53
C VAL A 161 -1.07 -1.44 1.87
N SER A 162 -0.73 -1.14 0.61
CA SER A 162 0.44 -1.75 -0.05
C SER A 162 1.75 -1.31 0.58
N PHE A 163 1.91 -0.05 0.99
CA PHE A 163 3.08 0.44 1.72
C PHE A 163 3.17 -0.13 3.14
N PHE A 164 2.05 -0.30 3.84
CA PHE A 164 2.00 -0.92 5.16
C PHE A 164 2.31 -2.41 5.08
N LEU A 165 1.73 -3.15 4.13
CA LEU A 165 2.07 -4.56 3.89
C LEU A 165 3.51 -4.72 3.39
N LEU A 166 4.03 -3.81 2.56
CA LEU A 166 5.43 -3.82 2.12
C LEU A 166 6.38 -3.49 3.28
N ARG A 167 6.02 -2.57 4.18
CA ARG A 167 6.80 -2.28 5.40
C ARG A 167 6.73 -3.42 6.41
N CYS A 168 5.55 -3.97 6.69
CA CYS A 168 5.40 -5.16 7.53
C CYS A 168 6.14 -6.37 6.94
N LYS A 169 6.15 -6.55 5.61
CA LYS A 169 6.89 -7.64 4.94
C LYS A 169 8.40 -7.40 4.90
N ILE A 170 8.88 -6.15 4.80
CA ILE A 170 10.31 -5.81 4.93
C ILE A 170 10.80 -6.10 6.35
N ILE A 171 9.99 -5.77 7.37
CA ILE A 171 10.31 -6.07 8.79
C ILE A 171 10.29 -7.59 9.03
N PHE A 172 9.24 -8.30 8.59
CA PHE A 172 9.14 -9.77 8.74
C PHE A 172 10.23 -10.53 7.97
N LYS A 173 10.60 -10.11 6.76
CA LYS A 173 11.64 -10.78 5.95
C LYS A 173 13.04 -10.50 6.48
N SER A 174 13.28 -9.35 7.12
CA SER A 174 14.53 -9.06 7.83
C SER A 174 14.69 -9.89 9.11
N TYR A 175 13.59 -10.20 9.78
CA TYR A 175 13.57 -11.06 10.98
C TYR A 175 13.78 -12.56 10.63
N ILE A 176 13.12 -13.07 9.57
CA ILE A 176 13.28 -14.46 9.12
C ILE A 176 14.68 -14.72 8.51
N LEU A 177 15.25 -13.77 7.77
CA LEU A 177 16.62 -13.92 7.22
C LEU A 177 17.72 -13.79 8.28
N ASN A 178 17.52 -13.01 9.35
CA ASN A 178 18.46 -12.97 10.48
C ASN A 178 18.44 -14.27 11.30
N TYR A 179 17.26 -14.89 11.48
CA TYR A 179 17.17 -16.16 12.19
C TYR A 179 17.81 -17.34 11.44
N SER A 180 17.92 -17.28 10.11
CA SER A 180 18.58 -18.32 9.30
C SER A 180 20.08 -18.08 9.05
N TYR A 181 20.65 -16.97 9.52
CA TYR A 181 22.10 -16.67 9.48
C TYR A 181 22.81 -16.87 10.84
N ILE A 182 22.07 -17.30 11.87
CA ILE A 182 22.55 -17.52 13.25
C ILE A 182 22.49 -19.03 13.64
N LEU A 183 22.21 -19.91 12.68
CA LEU A 183 22.45 -21.37 12.74
C LEU A 183 23.34 -21.77 11.56
#